data_AF-T1H629-F1
#
_entry.id   AF-T1H629-F1
#
_cell.length_a   1.000
_cell.length_b   1.000
_cell.length_c   1.000
_cell.angle_alpha   90.00
_cell.angle_beta   90.00
_cell.angle_gamma   90.00
#
_symmetry.space_group_name_H-M   'P 1'
#
loop_
_entity.id
_entity.type
_entity.pdbx_description
1 polymer ?
#
loop_
_entity_poly.entity_id
_entity_poly.type
_entity_poly.pdbx_seq_one_letter_code
_entity_poly.pdbx_strand_id
1 'polypeptide(L)'
;TGPHKLRESLPLMIFLRNRLKYASAQVTKIVMQRLIKVDGKVRTDPTFPAYMDVVTIEHFRLVYDVKGRFTIHRIPEEAKYKLCKVRKIQLCHKGVPSAITHGRTILYPEPFIKANDTVWDLTTGKITDYRVGTVVNRERHPGSFDIVHIKDTQGHIFATRLCNVFIIGKGNKPYISLPKGKGVKLSIAEERDKRLAAKA
;
A
#
# COMPACT_ATOMS: atom_id res chain seq x y z
N THR A 1 11.91 -6.25 -14.25
CA THR A 1 11.13 -4.99 -14.31
C THR A 1 9.68 -5.29 -13.97
N GLY A 2 9.01 -4.49 -13.14
CA GLY A 2 7.64 -4.78 -12.68
C GLY A 2 6.86 -3.53 -12.27
N PRO A 3 5.65 -3.67 -11.72
CA PRO A 3 4.76 -2.52 -11.44
C PRO A 3 5.35 -1.53 -10.42
N HIS A 4 6.17 -2.02 -9.51
CA HIS A 4 6.73 -1.23 -8.41
C HIS A 4 8.23 -1.02 -8.55
N LYS A 5 8.73 0.08 -7.98
CA LYS A 5 10.17 0.35 -7.92
C LYS A 5 10.83 -0.66 -6.97
N LEU A 6 12.06 -1.06 -7.28
CA LEU A 6 12.79 -2.10 -6.52
C LEU A 6 12.82 -1.81 -5.01
N ARG A 7 13.14 -0.57 -4.61
CA ARG A 7 13.22 -0.17 -3.19
C ARG A 7 11.87 0.00 -2.50
N GLU A 8 10.78 0.10 -3.26
CA GLU A 8 9.42 0.29 -2.76
C GLU A 8 8.61 -1.03 -2.83
N SER A 9 9.27 -2.16 -3.07
CA SER A 9 8.60 -3.44 -3.32
C SER A 9 9.25 -4.61 -2.59
N LEU A 10 8.48 -5.67 -2.38
CA LEU A 10 8.96 -6.94 -1.85
C LEU A 10 8.85 -8.02 -2.94
N PRO A 11 9.96 -8.69 -3.32
CA PRO A 11 9.92 -9.83 -4.23
C PRO A 11 9.11 -11.02 -3.67
N LEU A 12 8.37 -11.72 -4.54
CA LEU A 12 7.60 -12.92 -4.16
C LEU A 12 8.46 -14.00 -3.49
N MET A 13 9.72 -14.14 -3.90
CA MET A 13 10.66 -15.07 -3.27
C MET A 13 10.88 -14.79 -1.79
N ILE A 14 11.10 -13.51 -1.42
CA ILE A 14 11.31 -13.11 -0.03
C ILE A 14 10.00 -13.25 0.77
N PHE A 15 8.87 -12.95 0.13
CA PHE A 15 7.55 -13.11 0.73
C PHE A 15 7.27 -14.57 1.13
N LEU A 16 7.43 -15.52 0.19
CA LEU A 16 7.13 -16.94 0.43
C LEU A 16 8.14 -17.60 1.37
N ARG A 17 9.43 -17.27 1.23
CA ARG A 17 10.52 -17.87 2.01
C ARG A 17 10.66 -17.27 3.41
N ASN A 18 10.87 -15.95 3.49
CA ASN A 18 11.32 -15.33 4.74
C ASN A 18 10.15 -14.84 5.60
N ARG A 19 9.01 -14.54 4.99
CA ARG A 19 7.85 -13.99 5.70
C ARG A 19 6.81 -15.06 6.01
N LEU A 20 6.33 -15.81 5.00
CA LEU A 20 5.37 -16.91 5.20
C LEU A 20 6.02 -18.21 5.67
N LYS A 21 7.33 -18.40 5.41
CA LYS A 21 8.08 -19.63 5.73
C LYS A 21 7.48 -20.89 5.10
N TYR A 22 6.79 -20.77 3.97
CA TYR A 22 6.24 -21.91 3.23
C TYR A 22 7.28 -22.65 2.38
N ALA A 23 8.44 -22.04 2.15
CA ALA A 23 9.53 -22.64 1.39
C ALA A 23 10.88 -22.31 2.01
N SER A 24 11.83 -23.24 1.99
CA SER A 24 13.23 -22.98 2.33
C SER A 24 14.07 -22.68 1.08
N ALA A 25 14.07 -23.57 0.09
CA ALA A 25 14.88 -23.46 -1.12
C ALA A 25 14.07 -23.47 -2.43
N GLN A 26 12.89 -24.13 -2.44
CA GLN A 26 12.18 -24.46 -3.68
C GLN A 26 10.98 -23.54 -3.97
N VAL A 27 11.15 -22.22 -3.84
CA VAL A 27 10.07 -21.26 -4.14
C VAL A 27 9.61 -21.37 -5.60
N THR A 28 10.54 -21.61 -6.53
CA THR A 28 10.25 -21.76 -7.95
C THR A 28 9.22 -22.85 -8.21
N LYS A 29 9.25 -23.97 -7.47
CA LYS A 29 8.27 -25.05 -7.66
C LYS A 29 6.85 -24.61 -7.30
N ILE A 30 6.69 -23.92 -6.18
CA ILE A 30 5.37 -23.40 -5.72
C ILE A 30 4.81 -22.39 -6.73
N VAL A 31 5.68 -21.51 -7.22
CA VAL A 31 5.29 -20.47 -8.18
C VAL A 31 4.91 -21.10 -9.54
N MET A 32 5.62 -22.15 -9.98
CA MET A 32 5.33 -22.86 -11.22
C MET A 32 4.04 -23.69 -11.17
N GLN A 33 3.57 -24.08 -9.99
CA GLN A 33 2.25 -24.73 -9.80
C GLN A 33 1.07 -23.78 -10.07
N ARG A 34 1.31 -22.48 -10.34
CA ARG A 34 0.27 -21.48 -10.66
C ARG A 34 -0.77 -21.26 -9.56
N LEU A 35 -0.47 -21.70 -8.33
CA LEU A 35 -1.35 -21.53 -7.16
C LEU A 35 -1.39 -20.08 -6.66
N ILE A 36 -0.30 -19.34 -6.86
CA ILE A 36 -0.14 -17.99 -6.34
C ILE A 36 -0.68 -16.97 -7.34
N LYS A 37 -1.63 -16.16 -6.87
CA LYS A 37 -2.15 -15.01 -7.63
C LYS A 37 -1.81 -13.71 -6.90
N VAL A 38 -1.38 -12.71 -7.65
CA VAL A 38 -1.18 -11.33 -7.18
C VAL A 38 -2.20 -10.45 -7.92
N ASP A 39 -3.04 -9.76 -7.16
CA ASP A 39 -4.19 -8.97 -7.66
C ASP A 39 -5.10 -9.77 -8.62
N GLY A 40 -5.36 -11.03 -8.26
CA GLY A 40 -6.18 -11.94 -9.06
C GLY A 40 -5.47 -12.53 -10.30
N LYS A 41 -4.27 -12.06 -10.67
CA LYS A 41 -3.49 -12.61 -11.79
C LYS A 41 -2.47 -13.62 -11.30
N VAL A 42 -2.43 -14.80 -11.93
CA VAL A 42 -1.40 -15.80 -11.66
C VAL A 42 -0.02 -15.21 -11.99
N ARG A 43 0.93 -15.33 -11.06
CA ARG A 43 2.31 -14.87 -11.27
C ARG A 43 3.25 -16.05 -11.12
N THR A 44 4.07 -16.27 -12.15
CA THR A 44 5.06 -17.36 -12.23
C THR A 44 6.50 -16.88 -12.04
N ASP A 45 6.73 -15.57 -11.90
CA ASP A 45 8.06 -14.99 -11.67
C ASP A 45 8.37 -14.91 -10.16
N PRO A 46 9.38 -15.62 -9.65
CA PRO A 46 9.79 -15.55 -8.25
C PRO A 46 10.28 -14.14 -7.82
N THR A 47 10.78 -13.35 -8.77
CA THR A 47 11.33 -12.01 -8.51
C THR A 47 10.29 -10.89 -8.72
N PHE A 48 9.03 -11.25 -8.91
CA PHE A 48 7.95 -10.29 -9.12
C PHE A 48 7.84 -9.29 -7.95
N PRO A 49 7.93 -7.97 -8.20
CA PRO A 49 7.87 -6.96 -7.15
C PRO A 49 6.42 -6.70 -6.75
N ALA A 50 6.09 -6.88 -5.46
CA ALA A 50 4.75 -6.64 -4.92
C ALA A 50 4.75 -5.52 -3.86
N TYR A 51 3.74 -4.65 -3.88
CA TYR A 51 3.55 -3.56 -2.91
C TYR A 51 2.08 -3.12 -2.85
N MET A 52 1.47 -3.12 -1.66
CA MET A 52 0.01 -2.93 -1.46
C MET A 52 -0.88 -3.93 -2.22
N ASP A 53 -0.26 -4.93 -2.86
CA ASP A 53 -0.94 -5.92 -3.68
C ASP A 53 -1.53 -7.03 -2.80
N VAL A 54 -2.61 -7.63 -3.31
CA VAL A 54 -3.28 -8.75 -2.65
C VAL A 54 -2.72 -10.06 -3.18
N VAL A 55 -2.16 -10.88 -2.29
CA VAL A 55 -1.65 -12.22 -2.60
C VAL A 55 -2.67 -13.26 -2.19
N THR A 56 -3.24 -13.96 -3.16
CA THR A 56 -4.28 -14.96 -2.97
C THR A 56 -3.65 -16.34 -2.82
N ILE A 57 -3.38 -16.71 -1.56
CA ILE A 57 -3.22 -18.11 -1.09
C ILE A 57 -4.17 -18.26 0.10
N GLU A 58 -4.01 -17.41 1.11
CA GLU A 58 -4.94 -17.23 2.24
C GLU A 58 -5.39 -15.77 2.38
N HIS A 59 -5.30 -15.02 1.28
CA HIS A 59 -5.54 -13.57 1.18
C HIS A 59 -4.66 -12.73 2.13
N PHE A 60 -3.52 -12.30 1.60
CA PHE A 60 -2.61 -11.41 2.31
C PHE A 60 -2.46 -10.09 1.56
N ARG A 61 -2.28 -9.00 2.30
CA ARG A 61 -1.84 -7.71 1.77
C ARG A 61 -0.47 -7.34 2.31
N LEU A 62 0.37 -6.83 1.43
CA LEU A 62 1.67 -6.27 1.79
C LEU A 62 1.52 -4.82 2.23
N VAL A 63 1.78 -4.55 3.51
CA VAL A 63 1.66 -3.22 4.13
C VAL A 63 2.93 -2.90 4.92
N TYR A 64 3.24 -1.61 5.07
CA TYR A 64 4.33 -1.18 5.94
C TYR A 64 4.00 -1.34 7.43
N ASP A 65 5.00 -1.78 8.19
CA ASP A 65 5.06 -1.67 9.63
C ASP A 65 5.33 -0.23 10.08
N VAL A 66 5.12 0.06 11.36
CA VAL A 66 5.53 1.32 12.01
C VAL A 66 7.04 1.57 11.95
N LYS A 67 7.83 0.51 11.70
CA LYS A 67 9.28 0.55 11.50
C LYS A 67 9.70 0.66 10.03
N GLY A 68 8.78 0.81 9.09
CA GLY A 68 9.06 0.90 7.66
C GLY A 68 9.41 -0.43 6.99
N ARG A 69 9.14 -1.57 7.64
CA ARG A 69 9.37 -2.91 7.07
C ARG A 69 8.12 -3.42 6.37
N PHE A 70 8.26 -4.23 5.32
CA PHE A 70 7.11 -4.94 4.76
C PHE A 70 6.61 -6.03 5.72
N THR A 71 5.34 -5.91 6.09
CA THR A 71 4.60 -6.88 6.92
C THR A 71 3.50 -7.54 6.11
N ILE A 72 3.20 -8.77 6.50
CA ILE A 72 2.10 -9.52 5.94
C ILE A 72 0.88 -9.24 6.81
N HIS A 73 -0.18 -8.73 6.19
CA HIS A 73 -1.46 -8.51 6.84
C HIS A 73 -2.52 -9.43 6.22
N ARG A 74 -3.17 -10.27 7.04
CA ARG A 74 -4.20 -11.20 6.56
C ARG A 74 -5.52 -10.44 6.36
N ILE A 75 -6.16 -10.64 5.21
CA ILE A 75 -7.37 -9.91 4.78
C ILE A 75 -8.45 -10.85 4.21
N PRO A 76 -9.26 -11.49 5.06
CA PRO A 76 -10.21 -12.51 4.61
C PRO A 76 -11.31 -11.99 3.68
N GLU A 77 -11.93 -10.84 3.98
CA GLU A 77 -13.06 -10.30 3.19
C GLU A 77 -12.64 -9.18 2.21
N GLU A 78 -11.55 -8.49 2.54
CA GLU A 78 -11.09 -7.29 1.83
C GLU A 78 -10.27 -7.59 0.56
N ALA A 79 -10.04 -8.87 0.28
CA ALA A 79 -9.23 -9.32 -0.86
C ALA A 79 -9.80 -8.95 -2.24
N LYS A 80 -11.07 -8.53 -2.27
CA LYS A 80 -11.75 -8.07 -3.48
C LYS A 80 -11.22 -6.73 -3.98
N TYR A 81 -10.43 -6.00 -3.18
CA TYR A 81 -9.91 -4.71 -3.57
C TYR A 81 -8.56 -4.33 -3.00
N LYS A 82 -7.97 -3.28 -3.58
CA LYS A 82 -6.76 -2.61 -3.13
C LYS A 82 -6.87 -1.11 -3.40
N LEU A 83 -6.11 -0.33 -2.66
CA LEU A 83 -6.00 1.10 -2.91
C LEU A 83 -4.84 1.39 -3.85
N CYS A 84 -5.05 2.32 -4.77
CA CYS A 84 -4.07 2.76 -5.74
C CYS A 84 -3.94 4.29 -5.68
N LYS A 85 -2.74 4.81 -5.41
CA LYS A 85 -2.47 6.25 -5.49
C LYS A 85 -2.33 6.67 -6.96
N VAL A 86 -2.98 7.77 -7.34
CA VAL A 86 -2.85 8.38 -8.67
C VAL A 86 -1.55 9.19 -8.70
N ARG A 87 -0.64 8.82 -9.62
CA ARG A 87 0.63 9.52 -9.81
C ARG A 87 0.46 10.73 -10.70
N LYS A 88 -0.22 10.56 -11.82
CA LYS A 88 -0.53 11.64 -12.77
C LYS A 88 -1.80 11.32 -13.54
N ILE A 89 -2.45 12.38 -14.00
CA ILE A 89 -3.56 12.32 -14.95
C ILE A 89 -3.04 12.92 -16.24
N GLN A 90 -3.27 12.22 -17.35
CA GLN A 90 -2.85 12.67 -18.66
C GLN A 90 -3.89 12.30 -19.71
N LEU A 91 -3.95 13.11 -20.77
CA LEU A 91 -4.68 12.75 -21.97
C LEU A 91 -3.81 11.80 -22.81
N CYS A 92 -4.37 10.64 -23.13
CA CYS A 92 -3.79 9.69 -24.06
C CYS A 92 -4.07 10.12 -25.51
N HIS A 93 -3.54 9.34 -26.45
CA HIS A 93 -3.89 9.46 -27.86
C HIS A 93 -5.43 9.43 -28.05
N LYS A 94 -5.94 10.23 -28.99
CA LYS A 94 -7.38 10.50 -29.21
C LYS A 94 -8.10 11.26 -28.08
N GLY A 95 -7.35 11.97 -27.23
CA GLY A 95 -7.95 12.82 -26.18
C GLY A 95 -8.61 12.04 -25.03
N VAL A 96 -8.29 10.75 -24.89
CA VAL A 96 -8.87 9.90 -23.84
C VAL A 96 -8.20 10.22 -22.49
N PRO A 97 -8.94 10.66 -21.45
CA PRO A 97 -8.35 10.91 -20.14
C PRO A 97 -7.92 9.60 -19.48
N SER A 98 -6.72 9.60 -18.90
CA SER A 98 -6.14 8.45 -18.23
C SER A 98 -5.51 8.83 -16.89
N ALA A 99 -5.81 8.04 -15.86
CA ALA A 99 -5.17 8.14 -14.55
C ALA A 99 -4.10 7.03 -14.44
N ILE A 100 -2.84 7.45 -14.27
CA ILE A 100 -1.72 6.52 -14.07
C ILE A 100 -1.54 6.32 -12.58
N THR A 101 -1.70 5.09 -12.12
CA THR A 101 -1.52 4.70 -10.72
C THR A 101 -0.21 3.92 -10.52
N HIS A 102 0.10 3.55 -9.27
CA HIS A 102 1.25 2.69 -8.96
C HIS A 102 1.11 1.25 -9.50
N GLY A 103 -0.10 0.80 -9.84
CA GLY A 103 -0.33 -0.57 -10.32
C GLY A 103 -0.73 -0.65 -11.79
N ARG A 104 -1.62 0.24 -12.24
CA ARG A 104 -2.18 0.21 -13.59
C ARG A 104 -2.56 1.61 -14.11
N THR A 105 -2.88 1.68 -15.39
CA THR A 105 -3.53 2.84 -16.00
C THR A 105 -5.04 2.62 -16.04
N ILE A 106 -5.80 3.58 -15.51
CA ILE A 106 -7.26 3.60 -15.54
C ILE A 106 -7.68 4.59 -16.65
N LEU A 107 -8.52 4.15 -17.57
CA LEU A 107 -9.07 4.99 -18.63
C LEU A 107 -10.43 5.54 -18.20
N TYR A 108 -10.77 6.74 -18.67
CA TYR A 108 -11.98 7.46 -18.31
C TYR A 108 -12.17 7.59 -16.79
N PRO A 109 -11.17 8.13 -16.05
CA PRO A 109 -11.36 8.46 -14.65
C PRO A 109 -12.43 9.54 -14.50
N GLU A 110 -13.12 9.52 -13.36
CA GLU A 110 -14.03 10.59 -13.00
C GLU A 110 -13.33 11.97 -13.01
N PRO A 111 -13.97 13.05 -13.52
CA PRO A 111 -13.32 14.35 -13.71
C PRO A 111 -12.77 15.01 -12.42
N PHE A 112 -13.31 14.64 -11.26
CA PHE A 112 -12.90 15.19 -9.98
C PHE A 112 -11.63 14.54 -9.41
N ILE A 113 -11.18 13.40 -9.95
CA ILE A 113 -9.94 12.75 -9.50
C ILE A 113 -8.76 13.64 -9.86
N LYS A 114 -7.83 13.81 -8.93
CA LYS A 114 -6.59 14.57 -9.12
C LYS A 114 -5.37 13.72 -8.79
N ALA A 115 -4.19 14.23 -9.15
CA ALA A 115 -2.93 13.61 -8.75
C ALA A 115 -2.82 13.58 -7.21
N ASN A 116 -2.25 12.50 -6.68
CA ASN A 116 -2.14 12.16 -5.26
C ASN A 116 -3.43 11.70 -4.56
N ASP A 117 -4.57 11.68 -5.25
CA ASP A 117 -5.76 11.01 -4.74
C ASP A 117 -5.58 9.48 -4.76
N THR A 118 -6.41 8.79 -3.98
CA THR A 118 -6.40 7.33 -3.88
C THR A 118 -7.70 6.76 -4.39
N VAL A 119 -7.58 5.75 -5.26
CA VAL A 119 -8.67 5.10 -5.96
C VAL A 119 -8.73 3.63 -5.56
N TRP A 120 -9.94 3.10 -5.38
CA TRP A 120 -10.19 1.68 -5.12
C TRP A 120 -10.02 0.89 -6.42
N ASP A 121 -9.40 -0.29 -6.35
CA ASP A 121 -9.27 -1.16 -7.51
C ASP A 121 -9.28 -2.67 -7.22
N LEU A 122 -9.90 -3.46 -8.10
CA LEU A 122 -9.41 -4.81 -8.48
C LEU A 122 -10.03 -5.30 -9.82
N THR A 123 -11.28 -4.97 -10.15
CA THR A 123 -11.95 -5.44 -11.40
C THR A 123 -12.91 -4.44 -12.05
N THR A 124 -13.55 -3.55 -11.28
CA THR A 124 -14.65 -2.69 -11.80
C THR A 124 -14.24 -1.27 -12.15
N GLY A 125 -13.04 -0.81 -11.73
CA GLY A 125 -12.55 0.56 -12.00
C GLY A 125 -13.42 1.69 -11.42
N LYS A 126 -14.46 1.36 -10.63
CA LYS A 126 -15.38 2.34 -10.04
C LYS A 126 -14.84 2.84 -8.71
N ILE A 127 -14.73 4.16 -8.61
CA ILE A 127 -14.23 4.89 -7.43
C ILE A 127 -15.41 5.11 -6.48
N THR A 128 -15.36 4.57 -5.28
CA THR A 128 -16.50 4.67 -4.35
C THR A 128 -16.35 5.61 -3.17
N ASP A 129 -15.14 6.02 -2.75
CA ASP A 129 -14.97 7.09 -1.75
C ASP A 129 -13.48 7.44 -1.53
N TYR A 130 -13.18 8.64 -1.00
CA TYR A 130 -11.81 9.15 -0.77
C TYR A 130 -11.64 9.91 0.58
N ARG A 131 -10.46 9.74 1.27
CA ARG A 131 -9.79 10.56 2.36
C ARG A 131 -9.56 10.07 3.82
N VAL A 132 -8.51 9.29 4.15
CA VAL A 132 -7.95 9.20 5.54
C VAL A 132 -6.44 9.29 5.49
N GLY A 133 -5.90 10.39 5.97
CA GLY A 133 -5.60 10.63 7.38
C GLY A 133 -5.99 12.07 7.70
N THR A 134 -5.86 12.51 8.95
CA THR A 134 -6.04 13.94 9.27
C THR A 134 -4.79 14.68 8.80
N VAL A 135 -4.74 14.97 7.50
CA VAL A 135 -3.80 15.98 7.00
C VAL A 135 -4.20 17.28 7.67
N VAL A 136 -3.32 17.79 8.53
CA VAL A 136 -3.57 19.03 9.27
C VAL A 136 -3.38 20.20 8.32
N ASN A 137 -2.22 20.23 7.66
CA ASN A 137 -1.86 21.29 6.75
C ASN A 137 -0.99 20.75 5.61
N ARG A 138 -1.15 21.34 4.41
CA ARG A 138 -0.27 21.15 3.26
C ARG A 138 0.41 22.48 2.97
N GLU A 139 1.70 22.54 3.26
CA GLU A 139 2.55 23.66 2.88
C GLU A 139 3.00 23.48 1.44
N ARG A 140 2.59 24.41 0.60
CA ARG A 140 2.94 24.42 -0.81
C ARG A 140 4.15 25.31 -1.00
N HIS A 141 5.22 24.75 -1.57
CA HIS A 141 6.43 25.49 -1.90
C HIS A 141 6.60 25.54 -3.42
N PRO A 142 6.32 26.68 -4.08
CA PRO A 142 6.52 26.82 -5.51
C PRO A 142 7.96 26.48 -5.91
N GLY A 143 8.13 25.59 -6.90
CA GLY A 143 9.45 25.14 -7.35
C GLY A 143 10.16 24.15 -6.43
N SER A 144 9.55 23.77 -5.30
CA SER A 144 10.11 22.80 -4.34
C SER A 144 9.07 21.73 -3.99
N PHE A 145 9.42 20.86 -3.04
CA PHE A 145 8.55 19.77 -2.59
C PHE A 145 7.49 20.29 -1.62
N ASP A 146 6.23 19.95 -1.89
CA ASP A 146 5.15 20.19 -0.94
C ASP A 146 5.35 19.35 0.33
N ILE A 147 5.21 20.01 1.48
CA ILE A 147 5.33 19.42 2.80
C ILE A 147 3.93 19.23 3.39
N VAL A 148 3.69 18.05 3.96
CA VAL A 148 2.41 17.68 4.55
C VAL A 148 2.63 17.39 6.03
N HIS A 149 1.94 18.15 6.87
CA HIS A 149 1.89 17.95 8.31
C HIS A 149 0.74 16.98 8.65
N ILE A 150 1.08 15.89 9.31
CA ILE A 150 0.18 14.79 9.64
C ILE A 150 0.13 14.67 11.16
N LYS A 151 -1.09 14.52 11.69
CA LYS A 151 -1.33 14.21 13.10
C LYS A 151 -1.77 12.76 13.23
N ASP A 152 -1.12 12.02 14.12
CA ASP A 152 -1.50 10.64 14.43
C ASP A 152 -2.71 10.57 15.39
N THR A 153 -3.14 9.36 15.76
CA THR A 153 -4.24 9.17 16.71
C THR A 153 -3.92 9.54 18.16
N GLN A 154 -2.66 9.49 18.57
CA GLN A 154 -2.17 9.93 19.89
C GLN A 154 -1.93 11.44 19.95
N GLY A 155 -2.02 12.13 18.82
CA GLY A 155 -1.88 13.57 18.70
C GLY A 155 -0.46 14.05 18.36
N HIS A 156 0.48 13.13 18.12
CA HIS A 156 1.81 13.47 17.66
C HIS A 156 1.76 14.04 16.24
N ILE A 157 2.52 15.11 15.99
CA ILE A 157 2.60 15.78 14.68
C ILE A 157 3.96 15.50 14.06
N PHE A 158 3.96 15.09 12.78
CA PHE A 158 5.17 14.93 11.99
C PHE A 158 4.94 15.40 10.56
N ALA A 159 6.04 15.74 9.87
CA ALA A 159 6.01 16.24 8.51
C ALA A 159 6.62 15.23 7.52
N THR A 160 6.02 15.11 6.35
CA THR A 160 6.58 14.32 5.23
C THR A 160 6.36 15.04 3.90
N ARG A 161 7.11 14.66 2.86
CA ARG A 161 6.84 15.13 1.50
C ARG A 161 5.56 14.52 0.96
N LEU A 162 4.82 15.26 0.14
CA LEU A 162 3.56 14.81 -0.49
C LEU A 162 3.69 13.47 -1.26
N CYS A 163 4.86 13.19 -1.83
CA CYS A 163 5.12 11.93 -2.54
C CYS A 163 4.97 10.69 -1.63
N ASN A 164 5.32 10.82 -0.35
CA ASN A 164 5.31 9.74 0.64
C ASN A 164 3.94 9.55 1.31
N VAL A 165 3.01 10.50 1.14
CA VAL A 165 1.67 10.42 1.72
C VAL A 165 0.79 9.49 0.89
N PHE A 166 0.13 8.53 1.53
CA PHE A 166 -0.84 7.65 0.90
C PHE A 166 -2.15 7.70 1.70
N ILE A 167 -3.25 8.01 1.03
CA ILE A 167 -4.57 8.19 1.64
C ILE A 167 -5.31 6.84 1.71
N ILE A 168 -5.91 6.51 2.86
CA ILE A 168 -6.38 5.14 3.13
C ILE A 168 -7.83 4.98 3.62
N GLY A 169 -8.71 5.98 3.62
CA GLY A 169 -10.04 5.87 4.27
C GLY A 169 -10.97 7.08 4.16
N LYS A 170 -11.96 7.29 5.06
CA LYS A 170 -12.55 8.63 5.41
C LYS A 170 -12.48 9.02 6.92
N GLY A 171 -11.91 10.18 7.28
CA GLY A 171 -11.86 10.69 8.68
C GLY A 171 -11.05 9.83 9.65
N ASN A 172 -11.72 9.11 10.56
CA ASN A 172 -11.10 8.10 11.47
C ASN A 172 -11.32 6.66 10.99
N LYS A 173 -12.03 6.44 9.87
CA LYS A 173 -12.40 5.12 9.37
C LYS A 173 -11.54 4.75 8.16
N PRO A 174 -10.52 3.89 8.30
CA PRO A 174 -9.74 3.40 7.16
C PRO A 174 -10.62 2.51 6.26
N TYR A 175 -10.41 2.57 4.94
CA TYR A 175 -10.98 1.62 3.98
C TYR A 175 -10.27 0.28 4.05
N ILE A 176 -8.98 0.28 4.39
CA ILE A 176 -8.20 -0.95 4.54
C ILE A 176 -8.02 -1.33 6.00
N SER A 177 -7.96 -2.64 6.27
CA SER A 177 -7.55 -3.13 7.58
C SER A 177 -6.07 -2.79 7.85
N LEU A 178 -5.81 -2.32 9.07
CA LEU A 178 -4.48 -1.88 9.48
C LEU A 178 -3.71 -3.01 10.19
N PRO A 179 -2.38 -3.08 10.00
CA PRO A 179 -1.54 -4.01 10.74
C PRO A 179 -1.51 -3.67 12.24
N LYS A 180 -0.95 -4.61 13.02
CA LYS A 180 -0.84 -4.48 14.48
C LYS A 180 -0.20 -3.14 14.87
N GLY A 181 -0.82 -2.43 15.81
CA GLY A 181 -0.35 -1.11 16.24
C GLY A 181 -0.95 0.06 15.46
N LYS A 182 -1.81 -0.19 14.45
CA LYS A 182 -2.60 0.85 13.74
C LYS A 182 -1.77 2.04 13.21
N GLY A 183 -0.49 1.82 12.91
CA GLY A 183 0.40 2.89 12.41
C GLY A 183 0.99 3.82 13.48
N VAL A 184 0.75 3.57 14.77
CA VAL A 184 1.28 4.37 15.87
C VAL A 184 2.72 3.96 16.17
N LYS A 185 3.65 4.90 16.02
CA LYS A 185 5.06 4.70 16.36
C LYS A 185 5.30 5.11 17.81
N LEU A 186 5.42 4.10 18.68
CA LEU A 186 5.81 4.29 20.08
C LEU A 186 7.23 4.84 20.21
N SER A 187 7.47 5.55 21.30
CA SER A 187 8.83 5.97 21.68
C SER A 187 9.69 4.76 22.04
N ILE A 188 11.01 4.94 22.07
CA ILE A 188 11.94 3.86 22.42
C ILE A 188 11.69 3.37 23.86
N ALA A 189 11.36 4.29 24.77
CA ALA A 189 11.02 3.96 26.15
C ALA A 189 9.72 3.15 26.24
N GLU A 190 8.65 3.63 25.59
CA GLU A 190 7.36 2.92 25.54
C GLU A 190 7.48 1.52 24.91
N GLU A 191 8.30 1.38 23.86
CA GLU A 191 8.54 0.09 23.24
C GLU A 191 9.30 -0.86 24.18
N ARG A 192 10.27 -0.35 24.95
CA ARG A 192 10.99 -1.12 25.98
C ARG A 192 10.03 -1.59 27.07
N ASP A 193 9.24 -0.69 27.63
CA ASP A 193 8.35 -1.00 28.75
C ASP A 193 7.29 -2.01 28.32
N LYS A 194 6.72 -1.84 27.13
CA LYS A 194 5.78 -2.81 26.55
C LYS A 194 6.42 -4.19 26.31
N ARG A 195 7.71 -4.26 25.96
CA ARG A 195 8.44 -5.53 25.81
C ARG A 195 8.73 -6.19 27.15
N LEU A 196 9.06 -5.41 28.19
CA LEU A 196 9.27 -5.93 29.54
C LEU A 196 7.96 -6.46 30.12
N ALA A 197 6.87 -5.69 29.99
CA ALA A 197 5.54 -6.10 30.42
C ALA A 197 4.99 -7.33 29.70
N ALA A 198 5.42 -7.61 28.46
CA ALA A 198 5.03 -8.81 27.73
C ALA A 198 5.89 -10.05 28.04
N LYS A 199 7.02 -9.85 28.74
CA LYS A 199 7.92 -10.93 29.19
C LYS A 199 7.69 -11.33 30.64
N ALA A 200 7.20 -10.40 31.46
CA ALA A 200 6.63 -10.67 32.76
C ALA A 200 5.33 -11.45 32.60
#